data_AF-A0A955QNS2-F1
#
_entry.id   AF-A0A955QNS2-F1
#
_cell.length_a   1.000
_cell.length_b   1.000
_cell.length_c   1.000
_cell.angle_alpha   90.00
_cell.angle_beta   90.00
_cell.angle_gamma   90.00
#
_symmetry.space_group_name_H-M   'P 1'
#
loop_
_entity.id
_entity.type
_entity.pdbx_description
1 polymer ?
#
loop_
_entity_poly.entity_id
_entity_poly.type
_entity_poly.pdbx_seq_one_letter_code
_entity_poly.pdbx_strand_id
1 'polypeptide(L)'
;MTRKNRYANRARISTGQVRQLVRFFVLDLTASQIALLTGVNRNTVNRYVHALRERIALVCEAQSPFRGEVEVDASYVGARRVKGKRGRGAYGKTIVLGIFQRNG
;
A
#
# COMPACT_ATOMS: atom_id res chain seq x y z
N MET A 1 7.06 -7.40 36.74
CA MET A 1 7.18 -8.18 35.49
C MET A 1 7.00 -7.27 34.29
N THR A 2 8.08 -6.99 33.55
CA THR A 2 8.01 -6.23 32.30
C THR A 2 7.18 -7.03 31.28
N ARG A 3 5.97 -6.54 30.95
CA ARG A 3 5.10 -7.17 29.94
C ARG A 3 5.84 -7.19 28.60
N LYS A 4 6.42 -8.34 28.25
CA LYS A 4 7.02 -8.58 26.92
C LYS A 4 5.92 -8.47 25.87
N ASN A 5 6.08 -7.56 24.92
CA ASN A 5 5.13 -7.43 23.83
C ASN A 5 5.28 -8.64 22.89
N ARG A 6 4.18 -9.34 22.61
CA ARG A 6 4.16 -10.57 21.80
C ARG A 6 4.47 -10.31 20.32
N TYR A 7 4.16 -9.11 19.83
CA TYR A 7 4.21 -8.77 18.42
C TYR A 7 5.46 -7.95 18.04
N ALA A 8 6.16 -7.37 19.02
CA ALA A 8 7.28 -6.48 18.74
C ALA A 8 8.35 -6.55 19.84
N ASN A 9 9.60 -6.79 19.43
CA ASN A 9 10.74 -6.82 20.33
C ASN A 9 11.07 -5.41 20.85
N ARG A 10 11.40 -5.32 22.14
CA ARG A 10 11.77 -4.05 22.82
C ARG A 10 10.74 -2.94 22.64
N ALA A 11 9.48 -3.29 22.40
CA ALA A 11 8.42 -2.31 22.22
C ALA A 11 8.09 -1.61 23.55
N ARG A 12 8.00 -0.28 23.48
CA ARG A 12 7.53 0.58 24.58
C ARG A 12 6.01 0.79 24.60
N ILE A 13 5.27 0.03 23.79
CA ILE A 13 3.81 0.04 23.74
C ILE A 13 3.25 -1.31 24.16
N SER A 14 2.06 -1.31 24.74
CA SER A 14 1.42 -2.52 25.21
C SER A 14 0.95 -3.41 24.05
N THR A 15 0.82 -4.71 24.32
CA THR A 15 0.22 -5.67 23.38
C THR A 15 -1.21 -5.28 22.96
N GLY A 16 -1.96 -4.60 23.85
CA GLY A 16 -3.30 -4.09 23.56
C GLY A 16 -3.30 -2.95 22.54
N GLN A 17 -2.37 -1.99 22.69
CA GLN A 17 -2.19 -0.89 21.74
C GLN A 17 -1.77 -1.41 20.36
N VAL A 18 -0.91 -2.43 20.28
CA VAL A 18 -0.58 -3.06 18.98
C VAL A 18 -1.82 -3.68 18.34
N ARG A 19 -2.66 -4.39 19.11
CA ARG A 19 -3.91 -4.97 18.58
C ARG A 19 -4.89 -3.90 18.08
N GLN A 20 -5.03 -2.79 18.81
CA GLN A 20 -5.85 -1.66 18.36
C GLN A 20 -5.29 -1.03 17.08
N LEU A 21 -3.97 -0.81 17.01
CA LEU A 21 -3.31 -0.29 15.82
C LEU A 21 -3.60 -1.16 14.60
N VAL A 22 -3.47 -2.49 14.72
CA VAL A 22 -3.78 -3.44 13.64
C VAL A 22 -5.25 -3.34 13.23
N ARG A 23 -6.19 -3.25 14.18
CA ARG A 23 -7.61 -3.06 13.87
C ARG A 23 -7.86 -1.77 13.09
N PHE A 24 -7.25 -0.66 13.51
CA PHE A 24 -7.41 0.62 12.83
C PHE A 24 -6.73 0.65 11.46
N PHE A 25 -5.61 -0.06 11.29
CA PHE A 25 -4.98 -0.26 9.98
C PHE A 25 -5.91 -1.01 9.02
N VAL A 26 -6.61 -2.04 9.49
CA VAL A 26 -7.60 -2.79 8.68
C VAL A 26 -8.82 -1.92 8.32
N LEU A 27 -9.18 -0.96 9.16
CA LEU A 27 -10.22 0.05 8.87
C LEU A 27 -9.72 1.21 7.98
N ASP A 28 -8.52 1.08 7.42
CA ASP A 28 -7.89 2.03 6.51
C ASP A 28 -7.74 3.45 7.07
N LEU A 29 -7.59 3.55 8.39
CA LEU A 29 -7.33 4.83 9.07
C LEU A 29 -5.91 5.31 8.80
N THR A 30 -5.77 6.63 8.64
CA THR A 30 -4.46 7.28 8.48
C THR A 30 -3.63 7.16 9.75
N ALA A 31 -2.30 7.18 9.63
CA ALA A 31 -1.41 7.11 10.79
C ALA A 31 -1.66 8.24 11.82
N SER A 32 -2.12 9.41 11.37
CA SER A 32 -2.50 10.52 12.26
C SER A 32 -3.76 10.19 13.07
N GLN A 33 -4.79 9.61 12.45
CA GLN A 33 -6.00 9.17 13.14
C GLN A 33 -5.70 8.05 14.14
N ILE A 34 -4.88 7.07 13.74
CA ILE A 34 -4.47 5.97 14.62
C ILE A 34 -3.70 6.48 15.83
N ALA A 35 -2.77 7.42 15.63
CA ALA A 35 -2.00 8.02 16.72
C ALA A 35 -2.91 8.73 17.73
N LEU A 36 -3.89 9.50 17.23
CA LEU A 36 -4.90 10.17 18.06
C LEU A 36 -5.74 9.17 18.87
N LEU A 37 -6.26 8.11 18.22
CA LEU A 37 -7.15 7.13 18.86
C LEU A 37 -6.44 6.20 19.85
N THR A 38 -5.16 5.90 19.63
CA THR A 38 -4.38 4.96 20.47
C THR A 38 -3.53 5.65 21.53
N GLY A 39 -3.38 6.98 21.46
CA GLY A 39 -2.44 7.74 22.28
C GLY A 39 -0.96 7.41 22.01
N VAL A 40 -0.66 6.69 20.92
CA VAL A 40 0.71 6.30 20.56
C VAL A 40 1.32 7.38 19.69
N ASN A 41 2.62 7.66 19.90
CA ASN A 41 3.36 8.61 19.07
C ASN A 41 3.26 8.25 17.57
N ARG A 42 2.93 9.23 16.72
CA ARG A 42 2.74 9.06 15.27
C ARG A 42 3.90 8.36 14.57
N ASN A 43 5.15 8.63 14.94
CA ASN A 43 6.32 7.96 14.36
C ASN A 43 6.35 6.48 14.71
N THR A 44 5.88 6.12 15.92
CA THR A 44 5.72 4.72 16.29
C THR A 44 4.62 4.07 15.46
N VAL A 45 3.47 4.73 15.30
CA VAL A 45 2.38 4.24 14.43
C VAL A 45 2.87 4.01 13.01
N ASN A 46 3.58 4.98 12.41
CA ASN A 46 4.16 4.87 11.07
C ASN A 46 5.05 3.63 10.92
N ARG A 47 5.92 3.35 11.91
CA ARG A 47 6.76 2.14 11.87
C ARG A 47 5.94 0.86 11.84
N TYR A 48 4.89 0.75 12.66
CA TYR A 48 4.03 -0.44 12.66
C TYR A 48 3.21 -0.57 11.38
N VAL A 49 2.61 0.52 10.91
CA VAL A 49 1.85 0.55 9.65
C VAL A 49 2.74 0.15 8.47
N HIS A 50 3.97 0.65 8.43
CA HIS A 50 4.93 0.28 7.39
C HIS A 50 5.29 -1.20 7.44
N ALA A 51 5.62 -1.73 8.63
CA ALA A 51 5.94 -3.15 8.81
C ALA A 51 4.78 -4.08 8.42
N LEU A 52 3.53 -3.65 8.69
CA LEU A 52 2.33 -4.37 8.25
C LEU A 52 2.23 -4.40 6.72
N ARG A 53 2.47 -3.26 6.04
CA ARG A 53 2.45 -3.18 4.58
C ARG A 53 3.56 -4.02 3.94
N GLU A 54 4.77 -4.00 4.49
CA GLU A 54 5.87 -4.86 4.03
C GLU A 54 5.49 -6.34 4.16
N ARG A 55 4.90 -6.74 5.30
CA ARG A 55 4.47 -8.12 5.49
C ARG A 55 3.40 -8.53 4.47
N ILE A 56 2.44 -7.67 4.19
CA ILE A 56 1.42 -7.90 3.16
C ILE A 56 2.07 -8.01 1.78
N ALA A 57 2.96 -7.08 1.42
CA ALA A 57 3.67 -7.11 0.15
C ALA A 57 4.44 -8.41 -0.06
N LEU A 58 5.16 -8.90 0.96
CA LEU A 58 5.86 -10.19 0.90
C LEU A 58 4.91 -11.37 0.68
N VAL A 59 3.73 -11.36 1.31
CA VAL A 59 2.73 -12.43 1.12
C VAL A 59 2.11 -12.33 -0.27
N CYS A 60 1.83 -11.13 -0.76
CA CYS A 60 1.34 -10.89 -2.11
C CYS A 60 2.36 -11.34 -3.17
N GLU A 61 3.64 -11.04 -2.97
CA GLU A 61 4.72 -11.47 -3.86
C GLU A 61 4.83 -13.00 -3.92
N ALA A 62 4.78 -13.67 -2.76
CA ALA A 62 4.80 -15.13 -2.69
C ALA A 62 3.58 -15.80 -3.37
N GLN A 63 2.48 -15.07 -3.52
CA GLN A 63 1.27 -15.50 -4.22
C GLN A 63 1.13 -14.88 -5.62
N SER A 64 2.15 -14.15 -6.09
CA SER A 64 2.10 -13.44 -7.35
C SER A 64 1.95 -14.45 -8.49
N PRO A 65 0.99 -14.24 -9.42
CA PRO A 65 0.90 -15.06 -10.63
C PRO A 65 2.06 -14.76 -11.61
N PHE A 66 2.80 -13.67 -11.38
CA PHE A 66 3.88 -13.23 -12.24
C PHE A 66 5.26 -13.61 -11.66
N ARG A 67 6.23 -13.88 -12.53
CA ARG A 67 7.63 -14.15 -12.20
C ARG A 67 8.56 -13.39 -13.14
N GLY A 68 9.80 -13.16 -12.70
CA GLY A 68 10.82 -12.53 -13.53
C GLY A 68 10.49 -11.07 -13.88
N GLU A 69 10.69 -10.71 -15.14
CA GLU A 69 10.48 -9.35 -15.64
C GLU A 69 9.03 -9.14 -16.05
N VAL A 70 8.37 -8.17 -15.40
CA VAL A 70 7.02 -7.73 -15.72
C VAL A 70 7.07 -6.31 -16.25
N GLU A 71 6.56 -6.11 -17.46
CA GLU A 71 6.38 -4.80 -18.06
C GLU A 71 4.96 -4.30 -17.86
N VAL A 72 4.86 -3.03 -17.51
CA VAL A 72 3.58 -2.34 -17.37
C VAL A 72 3.62 -1.14 -18.29
N ASP A 73 2.67 -1.08 -19.23
CA ASP A 73 2.54 0.07 -20.14
C ASP A 73 1.11 0.62 -20.13
N ALA A 74 1.00 1.92 -20.38
CA ALA A 74 -0.24 2.66 -20.44
C ALA A 74 -0.52 3.15 -21.86
N SER A 75 -1.54 2.57 -22.48
CA SER A 75 -2.08 2.99 -23.77
C SER A 75 -3.28 3.92 -23.60
N TYR A 76 -3.48 4.84 -24.55
CA TYR A 76 -4.58 5.81 -24.52
C TYR A 76 -5.41 5.70 -25.81
N VAL A 77 -6.64 5.19 -25.71
CA VAL A 77 -7.50 4.82 -26.85
C VAL A 77 -8.84 5.58 -26.85
N GLY A 78 -9.57 5.51 -27.96
CA GLY A 78 -10.98 5.91 -28.05
C GLY A 78 -11.27 7.37 -28.37
N ALA A 79 -10.29 8.27 -28.31
CA ALA A 79 -10.53 9.69 -28.64
C ALA A 79 -10.43 9.95 -30.15
N ARG A 80 -11.48 10.52 -30.75
CA ARG A 80 -11.42 11.10 -32.10
C ARG A 80 -10.43 12.26 -32.11
N ARG A 81 -9.57 12.33 -33.13
CA ARG A 81 -8.61 13.43 -33.28
C ARG A 81 -9.36 14.76 -33.42
N VAL A 82 -9.06 15.71 -32.52
CA VAL A 82 -9.53 17.11 -32.59
C VAL A 82 -8.32 18.02 -32.82
N LYS A 83 -8.47 19.10 -33.60
CA LYS A 83 -7.41 20.11 -33.81
C LYS A 83 -7.18 20.86 -32.48
N GLY A 84 -5.93 21.01 -32.04
CA GLY A 84 -5.59 21.60 -30.75
C GLY A 84 -4.76 20.65 -29.89
N LYS A 85 -5.23 20.35 -28.67
CA LYS A 85 -4.52 19.48 -27.69
C LYS A 85 -4.24 18.09 -28.28
N ARG A 86 -2.97 17.70 -28.29
CA ARG A 86 -2.46 16.39 -28.74
C ARG A 86 -1.83 15.61 -27.58
N GLY A 87 -1.48 14.35 -27.83
CA GLY A 87 -0.76 13.52 -26.87
C GLY A 87 -1.67 12.94 -25.77
N ARG A 88 -1.07 12.47 -24.68
CA ARG A 88 -1.76 11.75 -23.58
C ARG A 88 -2.86 12.58 -22.90
N GLY A 89 -2.70 13.90 -22.81
CA GLY A 89 -3.65 14.83 -22.19
C GLY A 89 -4.80 15.31 -23.10
N ALA A 90 -5.02 14.69 -24.26
CA ALA A 90 -6.15 15.03 -25.12
C ALA A 90 -7.48 14.49 -24.53
N TYR A 91 -8.54 15.29 -24.61
CA TYR A 91 -9.86 14.98 -24.04
C TYR A 91 -10.48 13.72 -24.66
N GLY A 92 -11.23 12.96 -23.85
CA GLY A 92 -11.97 11.78 -24.29
C GLY A 92 -11.12 10.52 -24.52
N LYS A 93 -9.86 10.50 -24.04
CA LYS A 93 -9.01 9.31 -24.07
C LYS A 93 -9.30 8.40 -22.89
N THR A 94 -9.51 7.13 -23.16
CA THR A 94 -9.55 6.08 -22.13
C THR A 94 -8.15 5.53 -21.93
N ILE A 95 -7.68 5.50 -20.68
CA ILE A 95 -6.41 4.89 -20.29
C ILE A 95 -6.63 3.38 -20.17
N VAL A 96 -5.82 2.60 -20.87
CA VAL A 96 -5.78 1.13 -20.79
C VAL A 96 -4.40 0.76 -20.29
N LEU A 97 -4.33 0.08 -19.15
CA LEU A 97 -3.10 -0.47 -18.59
C LEU A 97 -2.95 -1.91 -19.06
N GLY A 98 -1.84 -2.20 -19.73
CA GLY A 98 -1.42 -3.55 -20.07
C GLY A 98 -0.34 -4.03 -19.10
N ILE A 99 -0.44 -5.28 -18.67
CA ILE A 99 0.60 -5.97 -17.90
C ILE A 99 1.09 -7.13 -18.77
N PHE A 100 2.39 -7.18 -19.03
CA PHE A 100 3.03 -8.21 -19.86
C PHE A 100 4.20 -8.85 -19.11
N GLN A 101 4.16 -10.17 -18.94
CA GLN A 101 5.26 -10.93 -18.34
C GLN A 101 6.20 -11.42 -19.44
N ARG A 102 7.49 -11.09 -19.36
CA ARG A 102 8.50 -11.57 -20.30
C ARG A 102 8.88 -13.01 -19.94
N ASN A 103 8.92 -13.88 -20.96
CA ASN A 103 9.42 -15.26 -20.88
C ASN A 103 8.66 -16.23 -19.95
N GLY A 104 7.46 -15.88 -19.48
CA GLY A 104 6.60 -16.76 -18.66
C GLY A 104 7.15 -17.05 -17.28
#